data_AF-A0A8J8J9Z2-F1
#
_entry.id   AF-A0A8J8J9Z2-F1
#
_cell.length_a   1.000
_cell.length_b   1.000
_cell.length_c   1.000
_cell.angle_alpha   90.00
_cell.angle_beta   90.00
_cell.angle_gamma   90.00
#
_symmetry.space_group_name_H-M   'P 1'
#
loop_
_entity.id
_entity.type
_entity.pdbx_description
1 polymer ?
#
loop_
_entity_poly.entity_id
_entity_poly.type
_entity_poly.pdbx_seq_one_letter_code
_entity_poly.pdbx_strand_id
1 'polypeptide(L)'
;MICIDTSVFYHYVTNGEFADLAEEILTSKEPKITSDTVVDEFLFIIIKREVKRNFGINSTLSLKKRITKDDELLEFVYETGKRALAVLDRFDVMAVPDSRDWAKIWF
;
A
#
# COMPACT_ATOMS: atom_id res chain seq x y z
N MET A 1 5.12 6.58 19.53
CA MET A 1 5.25 6.55 18.05
C MET A 1 5.32 5.11 17.59
N ILE A 2 4.50 4.72 16.62
CA ILE A 2 4.41 3.36 16.09
C ILE A 2 4.80 3.40 14.60
N CYS A 3 5.65 2.46 14.17
CA CYS A 3 5.94 2.24 12.76
C CYS A 3 4.93 1.23 12.21
N ILE A 4 4.17 1.64 11.20
CA ILE A 4 3.12 0.83 10.57
C ILE A 4 3.70 0.12 9.36
N ASP A 5 3.54 -1.20 9.36
CA ASP A 5 3.99 -2.10 8.31
C ASP A 5 2.86 -2.44 7.32
N THR A 6 3.24 -2.97 6.15
CA THR A 6 2.32 -3.38 5.07
C THR A 6 1.22 -4.31 5.56
N SER A 7 1.56 -5.22 6.48
CA SER A 7 0.63 -6.19 7.06
C SER A 7 -0.59 -5.53 7.73
N VAL A 8 -0.39 -4.44 8.47
CA VAL A 8 -1.47 -3.71 9.16
C VAL A 8 -2.42 -3.10 8.13
N PHE A 9 -1.90 -2.38 7.14
CA PHE A 9 -2.72 -1.78 6.09
C PHE A 9 -3.48 -2.84 5.29
N TYR A 10 -2.81 -3.96 4.97
CA TYR A 10 -3.41 -5.06 4.23
C TYR A 10 -4.60 -5.67 4.99
N HIS A 11 -4.44 -5.99 6.27
CA HIS A 11 -5.50 -6.58 7.08
C HIS A 11 -6.69 -5.63 7.25
N TYR A 12 -6.41 -4.33 7.44
CA TYR A 12 -7.44 -3.29 7.50
C TYR A 12 -8.26 -3.20 6.20
N VAL A 13 -7.59 -3.01 5.05
CA VAL A 13 -8.28 -2.79 3.76
C VAL A 13 -8.99 -4.04 3.25
N THR A 14 -8.41 -5.21 3.49
CA THR A 14 -8.96 -6.47 2.94
C THR A 14 -9.95 -7.16 3.86
N ASN A 15 -10.21 -6.59 5.04
CA ASN A 15 -11.01 -7.19 6.10
C ASN A 15 -10.53 -8.62 6.43
N GLY A 16 -9.23 -8.76 6.66
CA GLY A 16 -8.60 -10.06 6.94
C GLY A 16 -8.78 -10.54 8.38
N GLU A 17 -8.15 -11.66 8.74
CA GLU A 17 -8.25 -12.27 10.08
C GLU A 17 -7.90 -11.32 11.24
N PHE A 18 -6.94 -10.40 11.02
CA PHE A 18 -6.52 -9.39 12.00
C PHE A 18 -7.07 -7.99 11.73
N ALA A 19 -8.22 -7.87 11.05
CA ALA A 19 -8.80 -6.56 10.71
C ALA A 19 -9.06 -5.69 11.95
N ASP A 20 -9.65 -6.26 13.01
CA ASP A 20 -9.94 -5.54 14.26
C ASP A 20 -8.67 -5.03 14.93
N LEU A 21 -7.62 -5.86 14.98
CA LEU A 21 -6.32 -5.47 15.53
C LEU A 21 -5.66 -4.37 14.68
N ALA A 22 -5.76 -4.48 13.36
CA ALA A 22 -5.23 -3.46 12.46
C ALA A 22 -5.96 -2.12 12.65
N GLU A 23 -7.28 -2.14 12.81
CA GLU A 23 -8.08 -0.96 13.13
C GLU A 23 -7.71 -0.37 14.49
N GLU A 24 -7.52 -1.20 15.53
CA GLU A 24 -7.06 -0.74 16.84
C GLU A 24 -5.71 -0.02 16.76
N ILE A 25 -4.74 -0.59 16.03
CA ILE A 25 -3.42 0.03 15.82
C ILE A 25 -3.56 1.36 15.08
N LEU A 26 -4.34 1.40 14.00
CA LEU A 26 -4.52 2.59 13.16
C LEU A 26 -5.28 3.71 13.89
N THR A 27 -6.20 3.36 14.78
CA THR A 27 -6.98 4.31 15.59
C THR A 27 -6.30 4.70 16.91
N SER A 28 -5.15 4.07 17.24
CA SER A 28 -4.39 4.40 18.44
C SER A 28 -3.99 5.87 18.48
N LYS A 29 -3.85 6.44 19.70
CA LYS A 29 -3.46 7.85 19.88
C LYS A 29 -1.97 8.12 19.63
N GLU A 30 -1.17 7.06 19.54
CA GLU A 30 0.27 7.18 19.28
C GLU A 30 0.53 7.74 17.88
N PRO A 31 1.52 8.63 17.69
CA PRO A 31 1.91 9.07 16.35
C PRO A 31 2.28 7.89 15.46
N LYS A 32 1.80 7.88 14.22
CA LYS A 32 1.98 6.77 13.26
C LYS A 32 2.88 7.21 12.13
N ILE A 33 3.93 6.43 11.88
CA ILE A 33 4.83 6.63 10.76
C ILE A 33 4.88 5.36 9.91
N THR A 34 5.21 5.49 8.64
CA THR A 34 5.56 4.37 7.76
C THR A 34 6.70 4.79 6.83
N SER A 35 7.23 3.89 6.00
CA SER A 35 8.27 4.23 5.03
C SER A 35 7.75 4.14 3.60
N ASP A 36 8.35 4.88 2.66
CA ASP A 36 7.99 4.83 1.23
C ASP A 36 7.99 3.39 0.68
N THR A 37 8.95 2.56 1.09
CA THR A 37 9.01 1.13 0.71
C THR A 37 7.79 0.36 1.18
N VAL A 38 7.30 0.62 2.40
CA VAL A 38 6.07 0.01 2.92
C VAL A 38 4.85 0.50 2.14
N VAL A 39 4.80 1.78 1.79
CA VAL A 39 3.72 2.33 0.94
C VAL A 39 3.70 1.67 -0.43
N ASP A 40 4.86 1.53 -1.08
CA ASP A 40 5.02 0.88 -2.38
C ASP A 40 4.60 -0.60 -2.33
N GLU A 41 5.03 -1.32 -1.29
CA GLU A 41 4.65 -2.72 -1.09
C GLU A 41 3.13 -2.86 -0.90
N PHE A 42 2.55 -2.04 -0.04
CA PHE A 42 1.12 -2.01 0.22
C PHE A 42 0.32 -1.75 -1.06
N LEU A 43 0.67 -0.71 -1.83
CA LEU A 43 0.04 -0.42 -3.11
C LEU A 43 0.14 -1.60 -4.07
N PHE A 44 1.34 -2.16 -4.21
CA PHE A 44 1.59 -3.29 -5.10
C PHE A 44 0.70 -4.49 -4.75
N ILE A 45 0.63 -4.86 -3.46
CA ILE A 45 -0.16 -6.02 -3.01
C ILE A 45 -1.66 -5.78 -3.22
N ILE A 46 -2.18 -4.61 -2.87
CA ILE A 46 -3.61 -4.29 -3.03
C ILE A 46 -3.99 -4.25 -4.51
N ILE A 47 -3.21 -3.55 -5.33
CA ILE A 47 -3.44 -3.48 -6.79
C ILE A 47 -3.42 -4.89 -7.38
N LYS A 48 -2.40 -5.69 -7.08
CA LYS A 48 -2.29 -7.06 -7.64
C LYS A 48 -3.47 -7.94 -7.21
N ARG A 49 -3.90 -7.83 -5.95
CA ARG A 49 -5.06 -8.57 -5.42
C ARG A 49 -6.34 -8.21 -6.19
N GLU A 50 -6.61 -6.92 -6.33
CA GLU A 50 -7.85 -6.44 -6.95
C GLU A 50 -7.85 -6.63 -8.47
N VAL A 51 -6.71 -6.45 -9.13
CA VAL A 51 -6.53 -6.80 -10.55
C VAL A 51 -6.75 -8.29 -10.80
N LYS A 52 -6.22 -9.17 -9.94
CA LYS A 52 -6.46 -10.61 -10.06
C LYS A 52 -7.95 -10.93 -9.92
N ARG A 53 -8.64 -10.30 -8.97
CA ARG A 53 -10.07 -10.52 -8.70
C ARG A 53 -10.97 -10.04 -9.84
N ASN A 54 -10.70 -8.87 -10.40
CA ASN A 54 -11.59 -8.21 -11.35
C ASN A 54 -11.23 -8.50 -12.82
N PHE A 55 -9.95 -8.73 -13.13
CA PHE A 55 -9.45 -8.92 -14.49
C PHE A 55 -8.78 -10.30 -14.72
N GLY A 56 -8.64 -11.13 -13.68
CA GLY A 56 -8.01 -12.44 -13.78
C GLY A 56 -6.49 -12.41 -14.02
N ILE A 57 -5.86 -11.23 -13.95
CA ILE A 57 -4.43 -11.07 -14.24
C ILE A 57 -3.61 -11.38 -12.99
N ASN A 58 -2.91 -12.50 -12.97
CA ASN A 58 -2.09 -12.92 -11.82
C ASN A 58 -0.59 -12.58 -11.97
N SER A 59 -0.12 -12.36 -13.21
CA SER A 59 1.29 -12.11 -13.54
C SER A 59 1.60 -10.61 -13.56
N THR A 60 2.60 -10.19 -12.78
CA THR A 60 3.09 -8.81 -12.75
C THR A 60 3.55 -8.35 -14.13
N LEU A 61 4.22 -9.23 -14.90
CA LEU A 61 4.65 -8.91 -16.27
C LEU A 61 3.45 -8.70 -17.19
N SER A 62 2.40 -9.51 -17.04
CA SER A 62 1.18 -9.39 -17.85
C SER A 62 0.42 -8.11 -17.51
N LEU A 63 0.33 -7.76 -16.23
CA LEU A 63 -0.22 -6.48 -15.77
C LEU A 63 0.53 -5.30 -16.40
N LYS A 64 1.86 -5.25 -16.28
CA LYS A 64 2.69 -4.20 -16.89
C LYS A 64 2.49 -4.05 -18.40
N LYS A 65 2.31 -5.17 -19.12
CA LYS A 65 2.09 -5.15 -20.58
C LYS A 65 0.69 -4.69 -20.99
N ARG A 66 -0.31 -4.94 -20.14
CA ARG A 66 -1.72 -4.65 -20.43
C ARG A 66 -2.13 -3.25 -20.00
N ILE A 67 -1.63 -2.78 -18.86
CA ILE A 67 -2.02 -1.48 -18.30
C ILE A 67 -1.72 -0.30 -19.23
N THR A 68 -0.74 -0.44 -20.14
CA THR A 68 -0.41 0.59 -21.13
C THR A 68 -1.25 0.53 -22.41
N LYS A 69 -2.16 -0.44 -22.52
CA LYS A 69 -2.96 -0.71 -23.72
C LYS A 69 -4.46 -0.83 -23.43
N ASP A 70 -4.84 -0.69 -22.17
CA ASP A 70 -6.18 -0.94 -21.65
C ASP A 70 -6.52 0.18 -20.67
N ASP A 71 -7.24 1.18 -21.17
CA ASP A 71 -7.58 2.40 -20.41
C ASP A 71 -8.48 2.10 -19.21
N GLU A 72 -9.35 1.08 -19.32
CA GLU A 72 -10.21 0.64 -18.21
C GLU A 72 -9.35 0.04 -17.08
N LEU A 73 -8.39 -0.83 -17.44
CA LEU A 73 -7.45 -1.38 -16.46
C LEU A 73 -6.57 -0.30 -15.84
N LEU A 74 -6.11 0.68 -16.62
CA LEU A 74 -5.32 1.80 -16.13
C LEU A 74 -6.08 2.63 -15.09
N GLU A 75 -7.31 3.02 -15.42
CA GLU A 75 -8.18 3.78 -14.51
C GLU A 75 -8.49 2.97 -13.25
N PHE A 76 -8.78 1.67 -13.39
CA PHE A 76 -9.02 0.79 -12.25
C PHE A 76 -7.83 0.72 -11.30
N VAL A 77 -6.61 0.56 -11.83
CA VAL A 77 -5.39 0.51 -11.03
C VAL A 77 -5.13 1.84 -10.34
N TYR A 78 -5.33 2.96 -11.03
CA TYR A 78 -5.18 4.30 -10.48
C TYR A 78 -6.15 4.55 -9.32
N GLU A 79 -7.44 4.26 -9.50
CA GLU A 79 -8.45 4.43 -8.47
C GLU A 79 -8.26 3.46 -7.29
N THR A 80 -7.76 2.24 -7.55
CA THR A 80 -7.39 1.30 -6.49
C THR A 80 -6.22 1.85 -5.65
N GLY A 81 -5.19 2.38 -6.29
CA GLY A 81 -4.05 3.00 -5.62
C GLY A 81 -4.46 4.21 -4.77
N LYS A 82 -5.31 5.09 -5.31
CA LYS A 82 -5.88 6.23 -4.58
C LYS A 82 -6.62 5.79 -3.31
N ARG A 83 -7.50 4.79 -3.42
CA ARG A 83 -8.25 4.28 -2.26
C ARG A 83 -7.33 3.68 -1.20
N ALA A 84 -6.27 2.99 -1.63
CA ALA A 84 -5.26 2.48 -0.72
C ALA A 84 -4.53 3.62 0.01
N LEU A 85 -4.07 4.64 -0.72
CA LEU A 85 -3.38 5.80 -0.13
C LEU A 85 -4.27 6.62 0.82
N ALA A 86 -5.57 6.72 0.55
CA ALA A 86 -6.52 7.42 1.43
C ALA A 86 -6.57 6.83 2.85
N VAL A 87 -6.10 5.59 3.06
CA VAL A 87 -5.96 5.00 4.39
C VAL A 87 -4.91 5.73 5.23
N LEU A 88 -3.78 6.12 4.61
CA LEU A 88 -2.72 6.85 5.31
C LEU A 88 -3.25 8.20 5.80
N ASP A 89 -3.92 8.94 4.91
CA ASP A 89 -4.51 10.24 5.24
C ASP A 89 -5.59 10.13 6.33
N ARG A 90 -6.47 9.12 6.22
CA ARG A 90 -7.55 8.88 7.19
C ARG A 90 -7.04 8.68 8.61
N PHE A 91 -5.88 8.03 8.76
CA PHE A 91 -5.31 7.68 10.06
C PHE A 91 -4.10 8.54 10.46
N ASP A 92 -3.87 9.65 9.75
CA ASP A 92 -2.75 10.56 9.99
C ASP A 92 -1.40 9.82 10.06
N VAL A 93 -1.18 8.91 9.10
CA VAL A 93 0.06 8.15 8.99
C VAL A 93 1.05 8.92 8.14
N MET A 94 2.15 9.34 8.76
CA MET A 94 3.21 10.05 8.07
C MET A 94 4.12 9.06 7.32
N ALA A 95 4.17 9.17 6.00
CA ALA A 95 5.19 8.48 5.19
C ALA A 95 6.52 9.21 5.32
N VAL A 96 7.54 8.48 5.77
CA VAL A 96 8.91 8.97 5.91
C VAL A 96 9.71 8.49 4.70
N PRO A 97 10.38 9.38 3.96
CA PRO A 97 11.19 8.98 2.83
C PRO A 97 12.25 7.97 3.23
N ASP A 98 12.41 6.93 2.41
CA ASP A 98 13.53 5.99 2.55
C ASP A 98 14.82 6.64 2.03
N SER A 99 15.23 7.78 2.61
CA SER A 99 16.51 8.40 2.31
C SER A 99 17.61 7.66 3.07
N ARG A 100 18.05 6.52 2.54
CA ARG A 100 19.42 6.07 2.80
C ARG A 100 20.31 6.79 1.81
N ASP A 101 20.83 7.94 2.22
CA ASP A 101 22.11 8.42 1.72
C ASP A 101 23.17 7.42 2.18
N TRP A 102 23.23 6.26 1.51
CA TRP A 102 24.16 5.17 1.81
C TRP A 102 25.62 5.66 1.75
N ALA A 103 25.87 6.74 1.02
CA ALA A 103 27.15 7.43 0.97
C ALA A 103 27.52 8.13 2.29
N LYS A 104 26.57 8.51 3.15
CA LYS A 104 26.84 9.13 4.47
C LYS A 104 27.12 8.17 5.61
N ILE A 105 26.88 6.87 5.43
CA ILE A 105 27.12 5.86 6.47
C ILE A 105 28.56 5.32 6.41
N TRP A 106 29.27 5.55 5.30
CA TRP A 106 30.60 4.98 5.02
C TRP A 106 31.75 6.00 5.00
N PHE A 107 31.49 7.29 5.23
CA PHE A 107 32.52 8.34 5.36
C PHE A 107 32.39 9.09 6.69
#